data_AF-A0A7C6MUH9-F1
#
_entry.id   AF-A0A7C6MUH9-F1
#
_cell.length_a   1.000
_cell.length_b   1.000
_cell.length_c   1.000
_cell.angle_alpha   90.00
_cell.angle_beta   90.00
_cell.angle_gamma   90.00
#
_symmetry.space_group_name_H-M   'P 1'
#
loop_
_entity.id
_entity.type
_entity.pdbx_description
1 polymer ?
#
loop_
_entity_poly.entity_id
_entity_poly.type
_entity_poly.pdbx_seq_one_letter_code
_entity_poly.pdbx_strand_id
1 'polypeptide(L)'
;MENESTVRVNGTLIWYYYICKREVWLMARDLTPDQDNEYIDIGRFIHQDSYSRDRKEVSLGNIKFDILRKGEGQIIIGEVKKSS
;
A
#
# COMPACT_ATOMS: atom_id res chain seq x y z
N MET A 1 -23.04 6.67 -23.12
CA MET A 1 -22.65 5.89 -21.93
C MET A 1 -21.35 5.19 -22.28
N GLU A 2 -20.23 5.90 -22.15
CA GLU A 2 -18.92 5.26 -22.19
C GLU A 2 -18.55 4.95 -20.74
N ASN A 3 -18.33 3.67 -20.48
CA ASN A 3 -17.98 3.15 -19.17
C ASN A 3 -16.49 3.47 -18.93
N GLU A 4 -16.22 4.71 -18.51
CA GLU A 4 -14.86 5.11 -18.15
C GLU A 4 -14.53 4.39 -16.82
N SER A 5 -13.79 3.29 -16.91
CA SER A 5 -13.24 2.63 -15.72
C SER A 5 -12.25 3.57 -15.07
N THR A 6 -12.73 4.41 -14.15
CA THR A 6 -11.91 5.38 -13.44
C THR A 6 -10.82 4.64 -12.67
N VAL A 7 -9.55 4.82 -13.06
CA VAL A 7 -8.40 4.27 -12.34
C VAL A 7 -8.46 4.76 -10.90
N ARG A 8 -8.53 3.84 -9.94
CA ARG A 8 -8.51 4.16 -8.51
C ARG A 8 -7.08 4.49 -8.08
N VAL A 9 -6.65 5.73 -8.35
CA VAL A 9 -5.34 6.25 -7.92
C VAL A 9 -5.17 6.05 -6.43
N ASN A 10 -4.03 5.56 -5.95
CA ASN A 10 -3.73 5.39 -4.53
C ASN A 10 -2.29 5.79 -4.24
N GLY A 11 -1.86 5.72 -2.97
CA GLY A 11 -0.48 6.06 -2.58
C GLY A 11 0.58 5.25 -3.33
N THR A 12 0.30 3.97 -3.61
CA THR A 12 1.20 3.09 -4.37
C THR A 12 1.37 3.55 -5.82
N LEU A 13 0.29 3.93 -6.51
CA LEU A 13 0.36 4.46 -7.87
C LEU A 13 1.09 5.82 -7.92
N ILE A 14 0.90 6.67 -6.91
CA ILE A 14 1.65 7.93 -6.79
C ILE A 14 3.14 7.63 -6.62
N TRP A 15 3.51 6.69 -5.74
CA TRP A 15 4.90 6.29 -5.53
C TRP A 15 5.55 5.78 -6.82
N TYR A 16 4.89 4.87 -7.54
CA TYR A 16 5.39 4.38 -8.83
C TYR A 16 5.48 5.46 -9.91
N TYR A 17 4.59 6.46 -9.90
CA TYR A 17 4.68 7.58 -10.83
C TYR A 17 6.01 8.35 -10.69
N TYR A 18 6.51 8.51 -9.46
CA TYR A 18 7.80 9.15 -9.19
C TYR A 18 9.01 8.26 -9.48
N ILE A 19 8.82 6.94 -9.63
CA ILE A 19 9.88 6.00 -10.01
C ILE A 19 9.94 5.87 -11.53
N CYS A 20 8.85 5.42 -12.16
CA CYS A 20 8.80 5.09 -13.58
C CYS A 20 7.37 5.22 -14.14
N LYS A 21 7.20 6.09 -15.14
CA LYS A 21 5.90 6.33 -15.80
C LYS A 21 5.33 5.08 -16.48
N ARG A 22 6.19 4.19 -16.99
CA ARG A 22 5.75 2.93 -17.60
C ARG A 22 5.28 1.92 -16.56
N GLU A 23 5.96 1.86 -15.41
CA GLU A 23 5.57 0.98 -14.30
C GLU A 23 4.19 1.35 -13.76
N VAL A 24 3.93 2.62 -13.45
CA VAL A 24 2.60 3.05 -13.00
C VAL A 24 1.52 2.82 -14.06
N TRP A 25 1.84 2.97 -15.35
CA TRP A 25 0.89 2.72 -16.44
C TRP A 25 0.45 1.25 -16.50
N LEU A 26 1.39 0.31 -16.28
CA LEU A 26 1.15 -1.12 -16.21
C LEU A 26 0.36 -1.48 -14.94
N MET A 27 0.83 -1.02 -13.78
CA MET A 27 0.19 -1.26 -12.47
C MET A 27 -1.26 -0.76 -12.43
N ALA A 28 -1.55 0.41 -13.03
CA ALA A 28 -2.89 0.97 -13.10
C ALA A 28 -3.87 0.15 -13.98
N ARG A 29 -3.37 -0.84 -14.72
CA ARG A 29 -4.12 -1.77 -15.59
C ARG A 29 -3.99 -3.22 -15.12
N ASP A 30 -3.71 -3.41 -13.84
CA ASP A 30 -3.56 -4.71 -13.19
C ASP A 30 -2.46 -5.59 -13.80
N LEU A 31 -1.47 -4.98 -14.46
CA LEU A 31 -0.24 -5.64 -14.91
C LEU A 31 0.84 -5.46 -13.86
N THR A 32 0.87 -6.38 -12.89
CA THR A 32 1.78 -6.32 -11.74
C THR A 32 3.13 -7.02 -12.01
N PRO A 33 4.22 -6.56 -11.38
CA PRO A 33 5.50 -7.28 -11.34
C PRO A 33 5.35 -8.67 -10.74
N ASP A 34 6.38 -9.50 -10.98
CA ASP A 34 6.50 -10.81 -10.38
C ASP A 34 6.34 -10.76 -8.84
N GLN A 35 5.51 -11.65 -8.33
CA GLN A 35 5.18 -11.76 -6.90
C GLN A 35 5.87 -12.95 -6.23
N ASP A 36 6.54 -13.81 -7.00
CA ASP A 36 7.24 -15.00 -6.53
C ASP A 36 8.69 -14.65 -6.16
N ASN A 37 8.85 -13.98 -5.02
CA ASN A 37 10.15 -13.57 -4.52
C ASN A 37 10.18 -13.68 -2.99
N GLU A 38 11.15 -14.41 -2.46
CA GLU A 38 11.29 -14.66 -1.02
C GLU A 38 11.37 -13.38 -0.17
N TYR A 39 11.96 -12.30 -0.70
CA TYR A 39 12.01 -11.02 0.03
C TYR A 39 10.64 -10.36 0.14
N ILE A 40 9.76 -10.57 -0.83
CA ILE A 40 8.36 -10.11 -0.77
C ILE A 40 7.63 -10.88 0.32
N ASP A 41 7.83 -12.20 0.41
CA ASP A 41 7.20 -13.04 1.43
C ASP A 41 7.67 -12.68 2.85
N ILE A 42 8.97 -12.43 3.04
CA ILE A 42 9.50 -11.92 4.31
C ILE A 42 8.84 -10.57 4.65
N GLY A 43 8.67 -9.69 3.67
CA GLY A 43 7.98 -8.41 3.85
C GLY A 43 6.53 -8.58 4.31
N ARG A 44 5.78 -9.50 3.69
CA ARG A 44 4.40 -9.84 4.08
C ARG A 44 4.32 -10.38 5.50
N PHE A 45 5.23 -11.30 5.86
CA PHE A 45 5.32 -11.85 7.20
C PHE A 45 5.57 -10.76 8.26
N ILE A 46 6.55 -9.87 8.01
CA ILE A 46 6.85 -8.75 8.91
C ILE A 46 5.64 -7.81 9.05
N HIS A 47 4.98 -7.47 7.95
CA HIS A 47 3.79 -6.62 7.97
C HIS A 47 2.65 -7.26 8.80
N GLN A 48 2.46 -8.58 8.66
CA GLN A 48 1.45 -9.33 9.41
C GLN A 48 1.72 -9.39 10.91
N ASP A 49 2.97 -9.56 11.34
CA ASP A 49 3.31 -9.78 12.75
C ASP A 49 3.67 -8.51 13.54
N SER A 50 4.16 -7.45 12.85
CA SER A 50 4.56 -6.19 13.50
C SER A 50 3.37 -5.43 14.08
N TYR A 51 3.50 -4.76 15.23
CA TYR A 51 2.43 -3.90 15.81
C TYR A 51 1.07 -4.59 15.98
N SER A 52 1.05 -5.86 16.40
CA SER A 52 -0.16 -6.67 16.59
C SER A 52 -1.20 -6.10 17.58
N ARG A 53 -0.80 -5.15 18.44
CA ARG A 53 -1.68 -4.49 19.42
C ARG A 53 -2.42 -3.27 18.86
N ASP A 54 -2.03 -2.81 17.67
CA ASP A 54 -2.61 -1.64 17.02
C ASP A 54 -3.71 -2.04 16.02
N ARG A 55 -4.59 -1.09 15.67
CA ARG A 55 -5.55 -1.33 14.58
C ARG A 55 -4.80 -1.35 13.25
N LYS A 56 -4.87 -2.49 12.56
CA LYS A 56 -4.22 -2.72 11.28
C LYS A 56 -5.15 -2.46 10.10
N GLU A 57 -4.55 -2.20 8.94
CA GLU A 57 -5.20 -2.26 7.64
C GLU A 57 -6.43 -1.35 7.48
N VAL A 58 -6.33 -0.10 7.96
CA VAL A 58 -7.47 0.83 7.93
C VAL A 58 -7.63 1.41 6.51
N SER A 59 -8.78 1.16 5.89
CA SER A 59 -9.14 1.76 4.60
C SER A 59 -9.77 3.15 4.76
N LEU A 60 -9.28 4.11 3.98
CA LEU A 60 -9.86 5.45 3.83
C LEU A 60 -9.93 5.79 2.33
N GLY A 61 -11.11 5.60 1.74
CA GLY A 61 -11.31 5.78 0.30
C GLY A 61 -10.48 4.78 -0.52
N ASN A 62 -9.55 5.31 -1.32
CA ASN A 62 -8.60 4.58 -2.17
C ASN A 62 -7.26 4.27 -1.48
N ILE A 63 -7.08 4.69 -0.23
CA ILE A 63 -5.83 4.51 0.51
C ILE A 63 -6.05 3.48 1.63
N LYS A 64 -5.03 2.67 1.89
CA LYS A 64 -4.96 1.73 3.01
C LYS A 64 -3.75 2.08 3.86
N PHE A 65 -3.96 2.24 5.16
CA PHE A 65 -2.90 2.48 6.13
C PHE A 65 -2.56 1.18 6.86
N ASP A 66 -1.28 0.93 7.08
CA ASP A 66 -0.84 -0.26 7.80
C ASP A 66 -1.28 -0.21 9.27
N ILE A 67 -1.08 0.94 9.93
CA ILE A 67 -1.34 1.13 11.36
C ILE A 67 -2.09 2.43 11.62
N LEU A 68 -3.11 2.37 12.48
CA LEU A 68 -3.75 3.55 13.06
C LEU A 68 -3.78 3.43 14.59
N ARG A 69 -3.14 4.38 15.27
CA ARG A 69 -3.15 4.51 16.73
C ARG A 69 -3.83 5.82 17.13
N LYS A 70 -4.64 5.77 18.20
CA LYS A 70 -5.23 6.95 18.84
C LYS A 70 -4.64 7.09 20.24
N GLY A 71 -4.07 8.25 20.55
CA GLY A 71 -3.49 8.54 21.86
C GLY A 71 -3.44 10.04 22.12
N GLU A 72 -3.68 10.48 23.35
CA GLU A 72 -3.54 11.89 23.79
C GLU A 72 -4.27 12.92 22.89
N GLY A 73 -5.43 12.54 22.33
CA GLY A 73 -6.21 13.40 21.43
C GLY A 73 -5.68 13.48 20.00
N GLN A 74 -4.66 12.71 19.65
CA GLN A 74 -4.05 12.67 18.32
C GLN A 74 -4.32 11.33 17.61
N ILE A 75 -4.30 11.37 16.29
CA ILE A 75 -4.33 10.19 15.41
C ILE A 75 -2.94 10.04 14.81
N ILE A 76 -2.33 8.89 15.02
CA ILE A 76 -1.03 8.52 14.48
C ILE A 76 -1.26 7.47 13.39
N ILE A 77 -0.72 7.75 12.20
CA ILE A 77 -0.74 6.85 11.05
C ILE A 77 0.68 6.34 10.84
N GLY A 78 0.85 5.02 10.71
CA GLY A 78 2.14 4.37 10.49
C GLY A 78 2.15 3.48 9.26
N GLU A 79 3.32 3.35 8.65
CA GLU A 79 3.62 2.44 7.53
C GLU A 79 4.74 1.48 7.98
N VAL A 80 4.57 0.19 7.75
CA VAL A 80 5.57 -0.83 8.08
C VAL A 80 6.35 -1.18 6.82
N LYS A 81 7.66 -0.93 6.83
CA LYS A 81 8.54 -1.28 5.71
C LYS A 81 9.64 -2.24 6.17
N LYS A 82 9.85 -3.32 5.41
CA LYS A 82 11.08 -4.12 5.49
C LYS A 82 12.20 -3.32 4.82
N SER A 83 13.21 -2.92 5.60
CA SER A 83 14.44 -2.35 5.06
C SER A 83 15.32 -3.45 4.48
N SER A 84 16.15 -3.12 3.48
CA SER A 84 17.12 -4.04 2.85
C SER A 84 17.98 -4.76 3.88
#